data_AF-A0A6N4WCQ4-F1
#
_entry.id   AF-A0A6N4WCQ4-F1
#
_cell.length_a   1.000
_cell.length_b   1.000
_cell.length_c   1.000
_cell.angle_alpha   90.00
_cell.angle_beta   90.00
_cell.angle_gamma   90.00
#
_symmetry.space_group_name_H-M   'P 1'
#
loop_
_entity.id
_entity.type
_entity.pdbx_description
1 polymer ?
#
loop_
_entity_poly.entity_id
_entity_poly.type
_entity_poly.pdbx_seq_one_letter_code
_entity_poly.pdbx_strand_id
1 'polypeptide(L)'
;MTAMITFLLLAALVLAPFGVVAVVATVSHRDGSLRLQSRQFRIAAPFVGRLYDDGNDHVHDADARRVGHELDAIRTRFEEHPVWPSPGVFGERR
;
A
#
# COMPACT_ATOMS: atom_id res chain seq x y z
N MET A 1 53.96 -0.08 16.84
CA MET A 1 52.97 0.92 17.31
C MET A 1 52.14 1.47 16.16
N THR A 2 52.75 1.86 15.04
CA THR A 2 52.06 2.33 13.81
C THR A 2 51.04 1.33 13.26
N ALA A 3 51.41 0.06 13.09
CA ALA A 3 50.50 -0.98 12.56
C ALA A 3 49.23 -1.20 13.41
N MET A 4 49.35 -1.12 14.74
CA MET A 4 48.23 -1.23 15.67
C MET A 4 47.28 -0.04 15.55
N ILE A 5 47.84 1.17 15.45
CA ILE A 5 47.06 2.40 15.29
C ILE A 5 46.32 2.40 13.95
N THR A 6 46.99 2.01 12.86
CA THR A 6 46.34 1.91 11.54
C THR A 6 45.21 0.88 11.52
N PHE A 7 45.41 -0.25 12.19
CA PHE A 7 44.36 -1.27 12.30
C PHE A 7 43.12 -0.74 13.04
N LEU A 8 43.31 -0.07 14.18
CA LEU A 8 42.20 0.51 14.95
C LEU A 8 41.45 1.59 14.17
N LEU A 9 42.17 2.44 13.42
CA LEU A 9 41.54 3.46 12.58
C LEU A 9 40.71 2.86 11.45
N LEU A 10 41.20 1.81 10.79
CA LEU A 10 40.44 1.11 9.75
C LEU A 10 39.21 0.41 10.32
N ALA A 11 39.35 -0.25 11.48
CA ALA A 11 38.22 -0.88 12.15
C ALA A 11 37.15 0.15 12.54
N ALA A 12 37.56 1.29 13.10
CA ALA A 12 36.65 2.38 13.44
C ALA A 12 35.97 2.97 12.20
N LEU A 13 36.71 3.18 11.11
CA LEU A 13 36.18 3.70 9.85
C LEU A 13 35.09 2.78 9.27
N VAL A 14 35.34 1.47 9.28
CA VAL A 14 34.40 0.46 8.76
C VAL A 14 33.17 0.33 9.65
N LEU A 15 33.33 0.40 10.98
CA LEU A 15 32.24 0.23 11.93
C LEU A 15 31.43 1.51 12.16
N ALA A 16 31.99 2.69 11.90
CA ALA A 16 31.33 3.99 12.10
C ALA A 16 29.92 4.08 11.49
N PRO A 17 29.68 3.77 10.20
CA PRO A 17 28.35 3.88 9.62
C PRO A 17 27.33 2.95 10.30
N PHE A 18 27.75 1.73 10.70
CA PHE A 18 26.89 0.79 11.42
C PHE A 18 26.56 1.29 12.82
N GLY A 19 27.54 1.86 13.52
CA GLY A 19 27.33 2.48 14.83
C GLY A 19 26.33 3.64 14.75
N VAL A 20 26.46 4.51 13.74
CA VAL A 20 25.52 5.62 13.51
C VAL A 20 24.10 5.11 13.28
N VAL A 21 23.91 4.13 12.40
CA VAL A 21 22.58 3.54 12.13
C VAL A 21 22.00 2.90 13.38
N ALA A 22 22.80 2.17 14.15
CA ALA A 22 22.35 1.52 15.38
C ALA A 22 21.86 2.53 16.43
N VAL A 23 22.58 3.65 16.60
CA VAL A 23 22.18 4.75 17.49
C VAL A 23 20.88 5.39 17.02
N VAL A 24 20.75 5.70 15.73
CA VAL A 24 19.52 6.29 15.17
C VAL A 24 18.32 5.35 15.34
N ALA A 25 18.51 4.05 15.07
CA ALA A 25 17.46 3.06 15.21
C ALA A 25 17.00 2.89 16.67
N THR A 26 17.94 2.87 17.62
CA THR A 26 17.61 2.74 19.05
C THR A 26 16.93 3.98 19.63
N VAL A 27 17.36 5.18 19.23
CA VAL A 27 16.68 6.44 19.61
C VAL A 27 15.28 6.47 19.01
N SER A 28 15.14 6.14 17.71
CA SER A 28 13.84 6.09 17.03
C SER A 28 12.88 5.06 17.63
N HIS A 29 13.40 3.90 18.07
CA HIS A 29 12.61 2.88 18.76
C HIS A 29 12.09 3.36 20.12
N ARG A 30 12.90 4.15 20.85
CA ARG A 30 12.51 4.69 22.16
C ARG A 30 11.47 5.80 22.05
N ASP A 31 11.52 6.59 20.98
CA ASP A 31 10.58 7.69 20.77
C ASP A 31 9.20 7.23 20.28
N GLY A 32 9.03 5.98 19.83
CA GLY A 32 7.73 5.39 19.48
C GLY A 32 6.91 6.14 18.41
N SER A 33 7.48 7.20 17.83
CA SER A 33 6.79 8.18 16.97
C SER A 33 6.75 7.75 15.50
N LEU A 34 7.64 6.84 15.10
CA LEU A 34 7.61 6.21 13.78
C LEU A 34 6.72 4.97 13.84
N ARG A 35 5.44 5.17 14.12
CA ARG A 35 4.39 4.24 13.71
C ARG A 35 4.34 4.26 12.18
N LEU A 36 5.23 3.53 11.54
CA LEU A 36 5.13 3.14 10.12
C LEU A 36 3.90 2.23 9.99
N GLN A 37 2.72 2.83 10.05
CA GLN A 37 1.47 2.13 9.93
C GLN A 37 1.29 1.90 8.44
N SER A 38 1.23 0.65 7.97
CA SER A 38 0.96 0.31 6.57
C SER A 38 -0.27 1.03 6.00
N ARG A 39 -1.19 1.44 6.89
CA ARG A 39 -2.33 2.31 6.63
C ARG A 39 -1.99 3.68 6.01
N GLN A 40 -0.79 4.21 6.24
CA GLN A 40 -0.32 5.54 5.79
C GLN A 40 0.03 5.58 4.30
N PHE A 41 0.35 4.43 3.70
CA PHE A 41 0.67 4.31 2.28
C PHE A 41 -0.51 3.72 1.47
N ARG A 42 -1.72 3.68 2.03
CA ARG A 42 -2.89 3.14 1.32
C ARG A 42 -3.44 4.17 0.32
N ILE A 43 -3.59 3.73 -0.92
CA ILE A 43 -4.15 4.50 -2.03
C ILE A 43 -5.64 4.75 -1.74
N ALA A 44 -6.03 6.02 -1.69
CA ALA A 44 -7.42 6.44 -1.66
C ALA A 44 -7.80 6.95 -3.05
N ALA A 45 -8.89 6.43 -3.62
CA ALA A 45 -9.41 6.98 -4.88
C ALA A 45 -10.25 8.23 -4.58
N PRO A 46 -10.18 9.27 -5.43
CA PRO A 46 -11.04 10.45 -5.30
C PRO A 46 -12.52 10.01 -5.28
N PHE A 47 -13.30 10.54 -4.35
CA PHE A 47 -14.76 10.33 -4.18
C PHE A 47 -15.24 8.93 -3.77
N VAL A 48 -14.38 7.90 -3.76
CA VAL A 48 -14.77 6.51 -3.45
C VAL A 48 -14.28 6.06 -2.08
N GLY A 49 -13.30 6.76 -1.50
CA GLY A 49 -12.70 6.39 -0.23
C GLY A 49 -11.54 5.41 -0.42
N ARG A 50 -11.22 4.67 0.64
CA ARG A 50 -10.10 3.73 0.62
C ARG A 50 -10.46 2.49 -0.20
N LEU A 51 -9.65 2.20 -1.23
CA LEU A 51 -9.90 1.14 -2.21
C LEU A 51 -9.71 -0.29 -1.68
N TYR A 52 -9.31 -0.46 -0.41
CA TYR A 52 -8.99 -1.75 0.22
C TYR A 52 -9.18 -1.68 1.74
N ASP A 53 -10.25 -1.02 2.22
CA ASP A 53 -10.60 -1.12 3.64
C ASP A 53 -11.42 -2.38 3.89
N ASP A 54 -10.73 -3.51 3.98
CA ASP A 54 -11.20 -4.75 4.61
C ASP A 54 -11.15 -4.60 6.15
N GLY A 55 -11.43 -3.38 6.62
CA GLY A 55 -11.40 -3.00 8.01
C GLY A 55 -12.68 -3.47 8.67
N ASN A 56 -12.51 -4.07 9.83
CA ASN A 56 -13.47 -4.67 10.76
C ASN A 56 -14.63 -3.73 11.22
N ASP A 57 -14.81 -2.58 10.57
CA ASP A 57 -15.98 -1.73 10.71
C ASP A 57 -16.96 -2.12 9.62
N HIS A 58 -18.16 -2.54 10.00
CA HIS A 58 -19.25 -2.99 9.10
C HIS A 58 -19.79 -1.89 8.16
N VAL A 59 -19.06 -0.79 7.98
CA VAL A 59 -19.48 0.41 7.27
C VAL A 59 -18.55 0.61 6.07
N HIS A 60 -18.97 -0.02 4.97
CA HIS A 60 -18.67 0.34 3.59
C HIS A 60 -17.32 -0.11 3.02
N ASP A 61 -17.23 -1.40 2.71
CA ASP A 61 -16.42 -1.87 1.60
C ASP A 61 -16.87 -1.17 0.30
N ALA A 62 -16.04 -0.25 -0.18
CA ALA A 62 -16.30 0.49 -1.41
C ALA A 62 -16.30 -0.44 -2.63
N ASP A 63 -15.52 -1.52 -2.58
CA ASP A 63 -15.47 -2.52 -3.64
C ASP A 63 -16.77 -3.32 -3.67
N ALA A 64 -17.34 -3.67 -2.52
CA ALA A 64 -18.65 -4.34 -2.46
C ALA A 64 -19.77 -3.53 -3.14
N ARG A 65 -19.79 -2.20 -2.96
CA ARG A 65 -20.77 -1.33 -3.65
C ARG A 65 -20.56 -1.31 -5.15
N ARG A 66 -19.30 -1.25 -5.60
CA ARG A 66 -18.96 -1.27 -7.03
C ARG A 66 -19.34 -2.60 -7.67
N VAL A 67 -18.94 -3.71 -7.05
CA VAL A 67 -19.24 -5.07 -7.54
C VAL A 67 -20.75 -5.28 -7.58
N GLY A 68 -21.49 -4.85 -6.54
CA GLY A 68 -22.95 -4.92 -6.54
C GLY A 68 -23.59 -4.16 -7.69
N HIS A 69 -23.09 -2.96 -8.00
CA HIS A 69 -23.56 -2.18 -9.15
C HIS A 69 -23.23 -2.82 -10.49
N GLU A 70 -22.00 -3.34 -10.67
CA GLU A 70 -21.61 -4.03 -11.91
C GLU A 70 -22.40 -5.31 -12.14
N LEU A 71 -22.65 -6.09 -11.08
CA LEU A 71 -23.49 -7.29 -11.16
C LEU A 71 -24.94 -6.95 -11.52
N ASP A 72 -25.48 -5.88 -10.96
CA ASP A 72 -26.82 -5.40 -11.30
C ASP A 72 -26.90 -4.96 -12.77
N ALA A 73 -25.92 -4.19 -13.25
CA ALA A 73 -25.85 -3.76 -14.64
C ALA A 73 -25.71 -4.94 -15.63
N ILE A 74 -24.97 -5.98 -15.24
CA ILE A 74 -24.87 -7.21 -16.03
C ILE A 74 -26.23 -7.93 -16.05
N ARG A 75 -26.87 -8.07 -14.89
CA ARG A 75 -28.19 -8.70 -14.76
C ARG A 75 -29.23 -7.99 -15.64
N THR A 76 -29.40 -6.68 -15.49
CA THR A 76 -30.41 -5.91 -16.24
C THR A 76 -30.19 -6.03 -17.73
N ARG A 77 -28.93 -5.98 -18.19
CA ARG A 77 -28.62 -6.23 -19.61
C ARG A 77 -29.07 -7.60 -20.07
N PHE A 78 -28.80 -8.67 -19.30
CA PHE A 78 -29.23 -10.02 -19.69
C PHE A 78 -30.75 -10.21 -19.63
N GLU A 79 -31.44 -9.51 -18.74
CA GLU A 79 -32.91 -9.50 -18.66
C GLU A 79 -33.52 -8.82 -19.89
N GLU A 80 -32.97 -7.68 -20.33
CA GLU A 80 -33.47 -6.95 -21.50
C GLU A 80 -32.99 -7.54 -22.84
N HIS A 81 -31.75 -8.02 -22.87
CA HIS A 81 -31.05 -8.50 -24.06
C HIS A 81 -30.22 -9.76 -23.73
N PRO A 82 -30.82 -10.97 -23.80
CA PRO A 82 -30.20 -12.22 -23.39
C PRO A 82 -29.20 -12.75 -24.43
N VAL A 83 -28.25 -11.92 -24.84
CA VAL A 83 -27.16 -12.27 -25.74
C VAL A 83 -25.82 -11.85 -25.12
N TRP A 84 -24.83 -12.73 -25.23
CA TRP A 84 -23.48 -12.39 -24.79
C TRP A 84 -22.91 -11.25 -25.65
N PRO A 85 -22.25 -10.25 -25.03
CA PRO A 85 -21.53 -9.24 -25.80
C PRO A 85 -20.45 -9.91 -26.63
N SER A 86 -20.36 -9.55 -27.91
CA SER A 86 -19.23 -9.96 -28.74
C SER A 86 -17.94 -9.37 -28.15
N PRO A 87 -16.85 -10.14 -28.02
CA PRO A 87 -15.57 -9.60 -27.59
C PRO A 87 -15.09 -8.61 -28.65
N GLY A 88 -15.27 -7.31 -28.43
CA GLY A 88 -14.93 -6.29 -29.42
C GLY A 88 -15.74 -5.00 -29.39
N VAL A 89 -16.84 -4.92 -28.64
CA VAL A 89 -17.56 -3.64 -28.46
C VAL A 89 -16.80 -2.75 -27.47
N PHE A 90 -15.81 -2.03 -27.99
CA PHE A 90 -15.21 -0.88 -27.32
C PHE A 90 -16.08 0.35 -27.59
N GLY A 91 -16.81 0.81 -26.58
CA GLY A 91 -17.37 2.16 -26.56
C GLY A 91 -18.88 2.22 -26.44
N GLU A 92 -19.31 2.76 -25.31
CA GLU A 92 -20.60 3.43 -25.13
C GLU A 92 -20.81 4.39 -26.32
N ARG A 93 -21.80 4.13 -27.18
CA ARG A 93 -22.24 5.12 -28.16
C ARG A 93 -22.90 6.26 -27.36
N ARG A 94 -22.17 7.37 -27.24
CA ARG A 94 -22.72 8.67 -26.83
C ARG A 94 -23.83 9.11 -27.78
#